data_AF-A0A081PDB3-F1
#
_entry.id   AF-A0A081PDB3-F1
#
_cell.length_a   1.000
_cell.length_b   1.000
_cell.length_c   1.000
_cell.angle_alpha   90.00
_cell.angle_beta   90.00
_cell.angle_gamma   90.00
#
_symmetry.space_group_name_H-M   'P 1'
#
loop_
_entity.id
_entity.type
_entity.pdbx_description
1 polymer ?
#
loop_
_entity_poly.entity_id
_entity_poly.type
_entity_poly.pdbx_seq_one_letter_code
_entity_poly.pdbx_strand_id
1 'polypeptide(L)'
;MSCYAQTTDKVLARVTYSFSHLRDTTKRDQVHIEEMLLMIGRNSSLYTSAFNVAQAGEIKRMKSKSTARQGTFMSVSSTVRSTVSATAGGSFESIAMPTLTDYYFFSKTHKFYTKEQLGRSYLVEEDAPEINWKTSNDTISFSGIVCRKATAYFKGRNWTAWYAEEIPFQSGPWKLNGLPGLILEAYDDSREVQFKFAGIDKINSETAGMQLEIQNCINDMNSYQGGEIRLPENIIRTDVSGINKLKKAMERDPEGFFKSQMDAAPLISGRIAMSTVSLNSGFTIGTQENNPIERPENK
;
A
#
# COMPACT_ATOMS: atom_id res chain seq x y z
N MET A 1 0.27 25.24 -18.99
CA MET A 1 0.98 24.33 -18.05
C MET A 1 0.75 22.91 -18.55
N SER A 2 1.81 22.15 -18.80
CA SER A 2 1.74 20.82 -19.43
C SER A 2 0.96 19.85 -18.55
N CYS A 3 -0.21 19.44 -19.03
CA CYS A 3 -0.96 18.29 -18.52
C CYS A 3 -0.17 17.03 -18.87
N TYR A 4 0.69 16.57 -17.97
CA TYR A 4 1.17 15.19 -18.03
C TYR A 4 0.02 14.29 -17.60
N ALA A 5 -0.87 13.99 -18.55
CA ALA A 5 -1.75 12.85 -18.46
C ALA A 5 -0.86 11.61 -18.40
N GLN A 6 -0.49 11.20 -17.18
CA GLN A 6 0.13 9.89 -16.98
C GLN A 6 -0.86 8.85 -17.48
N THR A 7 -0.40 8.08 -18.46
CA THR A 7 -1.23 7.15 -19.20
C THR A 7 -1.59 5.98 -18.30
N THR A 8 -2.88 5.76 -18.15
CA THR A 8 -3.46 4.57 -17.54
C THR A 8 -2.86 3.30 -18.15
N ASP A 9 -2.43 2.35 -17.32
CA ASP A 9 -1.82 1.10 -17.78
C ASP A 9 -2.63 -0.11 -17.33
N LYS A 10 -3.00 -0.99 -18.26
CA LYS A 10 -3.84 -2.14 -17.93
C LYS A 10 -3.08 -3.15 -17.08
N VAL A 11 -3.70 -3.64 -16.01
CA VAL A 11 -3.18 -4.73 -15.18
C VAL A 11 -3.22 -6.02 -16.00
N LEU A 12 -2.04 -6.63 -16.16
CA LEU A 12 -1.81 -7.88 -16.87
C LEU A 12 -1.71 -9.06 -15.90
N ALA A 13 -1.20 -8.82 -14.70
CA ALA A 13 -1.05 -9.84 -13.66
C ALA A 13 -1.19 -9.23 -12.27
N ARG A 14 -1.58 -10.08 -11.32
CA ARG A 14 -1.61 -9.80 -9.89
C ARG A 14 -0.75 -10.82 -9.18
N VAL A 15 0.16 -10.35 -8.33
CA VAL A 15 1.04 -11.22 -7.54
C VAL A 15 0.74 -10.96 -6.08
N THR A 16 0.45 -12.03 -5.35
CA THR A 16 0.19 -11.97 -3.91
C THR A 16 1.46 -12.34 -3.15
N TYR A 17 1.76 -11.59 -2.10
CA TYR A 17 2.87 -11.82 -1.19
C TYR A 17 2.38 -11.97 0.24
N SER A 18 2.96 -12.92 0.98
CA SER A 18 2.96 -12.88 2.44
C SER A 18 4.10 -11.97 2.89
N PHE A 19 3.75 -10.78 3.37
CA PHE A 19 4.67 -9.82 3.95
C PHE A 19 4.82 -10.06 5.46
N SER A 20 6.05 -10.05 5.94
CA SER A 20 6.40 -10.22 7.36
C SER A 20 7.37 -9.12 7.78
N HIS A 21 7.06 -8.43 8.87
CA HIS A 21 7.86 -7.32 9.38
C HIS A 21 7.92 -7.31 10.90
N LEU A 22 9.11 -7.53 11.46
CA LEU A 22 9.38 -7.31 12.88
C LEU A 22 9.55 -5.81 13.14
N ARG A 23 8.46 -5.10 13.46
CA ARG A 23 8.45 -3.64 13.67
C ARG A 23 9.10 -3.19 14.97
N ASP A 24 9.08 -4.04 16.00
CA ASP A 24 9.67 -3.79 17.31
C ASP A 24 10.63 -4.92 17.67
N THR A 25 11.94 -4.65 17.57
CA THR A 25 13.00 -5.63 17.89
C THR A 25 13.01 -6.08 19.35
N THR A 26 12.34 -5.35 20.25
CA THR A 26 12.17 -5.75 21.66
C THR A 26 11.06 -6.78 21.86
N LYS A 27 10.18 -6.95 20.87
CA LYS A 27 9.02 -7.88 20.88
C LYS A 27 9.09 -8.84 19.70
N ARG A 28 10.09 -9.73 19.72
CA ARG A 28 10.39 -10.65 18.59
C ARG A 28 9.27 -11.66 18.27
N ASP A 29 8.36 -11.87 19.20
CA ASP A 29 7.16 -12.69 19.06
C ASP A 29 6.00 -11.96 18.37
N GLN A 30 6.06 -10.62 18.24
CA GLN A 30 5.00 -9.78 17.66
C GLN A 30 5.36 -9.34 16.23
N VAL A 31 5.47 -10.31 15.33
CA VAL A 31 5.76 -10.05 13.91
C VAL A 31 4.47 -9.62 13.20
N HIS A 32 4.52 -8.48 12.51
CA HIS A 32 3.42 -8.05 11.64
C HIS A 32 3.40 -8.92 10.39
N ILE A 33 2.28 -9.58 10.12
CA ILE A 33 2.08 -10.39 8.92
C ILE A 33 0.89 -9.84 8.16
N GLU A 34 1.05 -9.67 6.84
CA GLU A 34 0.02 -9.11 5.98
C GLU A 34 0.08 -9.69 4.58
N GLU A 35 -1.08 -9.84 3.96
CA GLU A 35 -1.17 -10.14 2.54
C GLU A 35 -1.07 -8.86 1.70
N MET A 36 -0.07 -8.82 0.84
CA MET A 36 0.21 -7.69 -0.04
C MET A 36 0.03 -8.09 -1.49
N LEU A 37 -0.40 -7.13 -2.32
CA LEU A 37 -0.70 -7.30 -3.73
C LEU A 37 0.23 -6.43 -4.56
N LEU A 38 0.88 -7.02 -5.57
CA LEU A 38 1.53 -6.32 -6.66
C LEU A 38 0.67 -6.46 -7.92
N MET A 39 0.07 -5.36 -8.35
CA MET A 39 -0.57 -5.26 -9.66
C MET A 39 0.46 -4.84 -10.70
N ILE A 40 0.55 -5.57 -11.80
CA ILE A 40 1.58 -5.40 -12.83
C ILE A 40 0.90 -5.02 -14.14
N GLY A 41 1.28 -3.87 -14.70
CA GLY A 41 0.94 -3.44 -16.05
C GLY A 41 2.11 -3.63 -17.02
N ARG A 42 2.00 -3.06 -18.22
CA ARG A 42 3.07 -3.13 -19.21
C ARG A 42 4.28 -2.26 -18.85
N ASN A 43 4.04 -1.10 -18.26
CA ASN A 43 5.01 -0.05 -17.96
C ASN A 43 4.86 0.50 -16.52
N SER A 44 3.93 -0.03 -15.74
CA SER A 44 3.77 0.36 -14.35
C SER A 44 3.46 -0.81 -13.42
N SER A 45 3.68 -0.60 -12.14
CA SER A 45 3.24 -1.52 -11.08
C SER A 45 2.70 -0.75 -9.89
N LEU A 46 1.81 -1.39 -9.12
CA LEU A 46 1.26 -0.90 -7.85
C LEU A 46 1.38 -2.00 -6.80
N TYR A 47 2.16 -1.76 -5.75
CA TYR A 47 2.24 -2.59 -4.57
C TYR A 47 1.41 -1.99 -3.42
N THR A 48 0.46 -2.75 -2.89
CA THR A 48 -0.51 -2.28 -1.87
C THR A 48 -1.01 -3.43 -0.99
N SER A 49 -1.70 -3.11 0.11
CA SER A 49 -2.35 -4.09 0.97
C SER A 49 -3.57 -4.72 0.30
N ALA A 50 -3.71 -6.05 0.37
CA ALA A 50 -4.90 -6.74 -0.08
C ALA A 50 -6.15 -6.28 0.69
N PHE A 51 -5.99 -5.91 1.97
CA PHE A 51 -7.07 -5.38 2.79
C PHE A 51 -7.60 -4.04 2.24
N ASN A 52 -6.71 -3.13 1.82
CA ASN A 52 -7.12 -1.84 1.25
C ASN A 52 -7.93 -2.03 -0.04
N VAL A 53 -7.54 -3.00 -0.87
CA VAL A 53 -8.26 -3.36 -2.10
C VAL A 53 -9.64 -3.94 -1.78
N ALA A 54 -9.72 -4.89 -0.84
CA ALA A 54 -10.98 -5.51 -0.43
C ALA A 54 -11.97 -4.47 0.15
N GLN A 55 -11.50 -3.65 1.08
CA GLN A 55 -12.30 -2.58 1.69
C GLN A 55 -12.83 -1.59 0.64
N ALA A 56 -12.01 -1.25 -0.36
CA ALA A 56 -12.44 -0.39 -1.45
C ALA A 56 -13.58 -0.99 -2.29
N GLY A 57 -13.53 -2.31 -2.54
CA GLY A 57 -14.59 -3.04 -3.23
C GLY A 57 -15.89 -3.06 -2.45
N GLU A 58 -15.84 -3.26 -1.13
CA GLU A 58 -17.02 -3.28 -0.27
C GLU A 58 -17.72 -1.93 -0.18
N ILE A 59 -16.96 -0.84 0.01
CA ILE A 59 -17.50 0.53 0.05
C ILE A 59 -18.19 0.87 -1.27
N LYS A 60 -17.62 0.46 -2.41
CA LYS A 60 -18.26 0.62 -3.72
C LYS A 60 -19.60 -0.11 -3.79
N ARG A 61 -19.63 -1.38 -3.37
CA ARG A 61 -20.85 -2.21 -3.37
C ARG A 61 -21.93 -1.62 -2.46
N MET A 62 -21.54 -1.04 -1.33
CA MET A 62 -22.48 -0.37 -0.42
C MET A 62 -23.05 0.88 -1.07
N LYS A 63 -22.22 1.71 -1.72
CA LYS A 63 -22.68 2.92 -2.40
C LYS A 63 -23.56 2.65 -3.62
N SER A 64 -23.21 1.65 -4.43
CA SER A 64 -24.05 1.27 -5.58
C SER A 64 -25.42 0.76 -5.14
N LYS A 65 -25.50 0.10 -3.97
CA LYS A 65 -26.78 -0.33 -3.38
C LYS A 65 -27.53 0.79 -2.66
N SER A 66 -26.85 1.78 -2.06
CA SER A 66 -27.51 2.89 -1.35
C SER A 66 -28.13 3.92 -2.28
N THR A 67 -27.60 4.13 -3.49
CA THR A 67 -28.25 4.99 -4.50
C THR A 67 -29.61 4.43 -4.95
N ALA A 68 -29.88 3.13 -4.74
CA ALA A 68 -31.17 2.50 -5.02
C ALA A 68 -32.20 2.62 -3.86
N ARG A 69 -31.82 3.12 -2.69
CA ARG A 69 -32.75 3.39 -1.57
C ARG A 69 -32.47 4.77 -0.99
N GLN A 70 -33.30 5.72 -1.40
CA GLN A 70 -33.32 7.10 -0.94
C GLN A 70 -33.14 7.20 0.59
N GLY A 71 -32.14 7.96 1.02
CA GLY A 71 -32.02 8.53 2.36
C GLY A 71 -31.77 7.54 3.51
N THR A 72 -30.53 7.10 3.70
CA THR A 72 -30.07 6.63 5.01
C THR A 72 -28.87 7.45 5.44
N PHE A 73 -29.01 8.11 6.59
CA PHE A 73 -27.99 8.89 7.28
C PHE A 73 -26.70 8.06 7.43
N MET A 74 -25.56 8.58 6.95
CA MET A 74 -24.26 7.95 7.13
C MET A 74 -23.78 8.19 8.55
N SER A 75 -23.98 7.21 9.43
CA SER A 75 -23.09 7.02 10.57
C SER A 75 -21.78 6.45 10.00
N VAL A 76 -20.72 7.26 9.93
CA VAL A 76 -19.34 6.71 9.92
C VAL A 76 -19.03 6.29 11.36
N SER A 77 -19.84 5.38 11.90
CA SER A 77 -19.42 4.53 12.99
C SER A 77 -18.26 3.71 12.43
N SER A 78 -17.11 3.83 13.09
CA SER A 78 -16.05 2.83 13.38
C SER A 78 -16.37 1.34 13.16
N THR A 79 -17.07 0.97 12.10
CA THR A 79 -17.65 -0.36 11.86
C THR A 79 -16.72 -1.23 11.04
N VAL A 80 -15.41 -1.03 11.19
CA VAL A 80 -14.42 -2.12 11.04
C VAL A 80 -14.11 -2.74 12.42
N ARG A 81 -14.60 -2.16 13.52
CA ARG A 81 -14.62 -2.81 14.84
C ARG A 81 -15.86 -3.66 15.10
N SER A 82 -16.88 -3.65 14.23
CA SER A 82 -18.20 -4.22 14.58
C SER A 82 -18.83 -5.20 13.56
N THR A 83 -18.08 -5.76 12.62
CA THR A 83 -18.57 -6.90 11.80
C THR A 83 -17.90 -8.25 12.08
N VAL A 84 -17.10 -8.35 13.15
CA VAL A 84 -16.94 -9.64 13.84
C VAL A 84 -17.61 -9.50 15.21
N SER A 85 -18.91 -9.77 15.17
CA SER A 85 -19.79 -9.88 16.32
C SER A 85 -19.12 -10.69 17.43
N ALA A 86 -18.94 -10.06 18.58
CA ALA A 86 -19.31 -10.53 19.91
C ALA A 86 -19.92 -11.96 19.97
N THR A 87 -19.13 -12.98 19.63
CA THR A 87 -19.47 -14.38 19.82
C THR A 87 -18.27 -15.07 20.43
N ALA A 88 -18.44 -15.38 21.73
CA ALA A 88 -17.58 -16.22 22.56
C ALA A 88 -16.17 -15.69 22.88
N GLY A 89 -16.07 -14.92 23.97
CA GLY A 89 -15.02 -15.10 25.00
C GLY A 89 -13.54 -14.98 24.64
N GLY A 90 -13.18 -14.57 23.42
CA GLY A 90 -11.80 -14.35 23.00
C GLY A 90 -11.29 -12.98 23.43
N SER A 91 -10.10 -12.95 24.04
CA SER A 91 -9.33 -11.73 24.28
C SER A 91 -9.19 -10.91 22.99
N PHE A 92 -9.25 -9.59 23.14
CA PHE A 92 -9.04 -8.61 22.08
C PHE A 92 -7.59 -8.69 21.56
N GLU A 93 -7.28 -9.65 20.69
CA GLU A 93 -6.07 -9.54 19.87
C GLU A 93 -6.26 -8.31 18.98
N SER A 94 -5.43 -7.29 19.22
CA SER A 94 -5.38 -6.11 18.39
C SER A 94 -5.13 -6.55 16.95
N ILE A 95 -6.15 -6.46 16.09
CA ILE A 95 -5.98 -6.66 14.66
C ILE A 95 -4.89 -5.66 14.24
N ALA A 96 -3.74 -6.16 13.82
CA ALA A 96 -2.64 -5.32 13.37
C ALA A 96 -3.16 -4.45 12.22
N MET A 97 -2.99 -3.13 12.34
CA MET A 97 -3.44 -2.21 11.30
C MET A 97 -2.75 -2.57 9.98
N PRO A 98 -3.50 -2.63 8.85
CA PRO A 98 -2.92 -2.92 7.55
C PRO A 98 -1.91 -1.84 7.17
N THR A 99 -1.04 -2.16 6.22
CA THR A 99 -0.14 -1.19 5.61
C THR A 99 -0.98 -0.15 4.87
N LEU A 100 -0.87 1.11 5.31
CA LEU A 100 -1.60 2.26 4.74
C LEU A 100 -0.78 2.99 3.67
N THR A 101 0.23 2.31 3.11
CA THR A 101 1.13 2.87 2.12
C THR A 101 1.01 2.10 0.82
N ASP A 102 0.80 2.83 -0.28
CA ASP A 102 0.90 2.26 -1.62
C ASP A 102 2.19 2.73 -2.30
N TYR A 103 2.72 1.87 -3.15
CA TYR A 103 3.90 2.17 -3.94
C TYR A 103 3.59 1.97 -5.42
N TYR A 104 3.83 3.00 -6.22
CA TYR A 104 3.66 2.97 -7.67
C TYR A 104 5.01 3.14 -8.35
N PHE A 105 5.29 2.30 -9.34
CA PHE A 105 6.47 2.44 -10.18
C PHE A 105 6.04 2.62 -11.64
N PHE A 106 6.63 3.59 -12.34
CA PHE A 106 6.41 3.84 -13.76
C PHE A 106 7.75 3.75 -14.49
N SER A 107 7.97 2.63 -15.20
CA SER A 107 9.27 2.29 -15.79
C SER A 107 9.68 3.22 -16.93
N LYS A 108 8.72 3.65 -17.77
CA LYS A 108 8.98 4.56 -18.90
C LYS A 108 9.52 5.93 -18.49
N THR A 109 9.05 6.46 -17.37
CA THR A 109 9.47 7.78 -16.87
C THR A 109 10.51 7.68 -15.77
N HIS A 110 10.86 6.46 -15.36
CA HIS A 110 11.73 6.19 -14.21
C HIS A 110 11.27 6.93 -12.94
N LYS A 111 9.95 6.97 -12.72
CA LYS A 111 9.32 7.65 -11.58
C LYS A 111 8.74 6.65 -10.61
N PHE A 112 8.79 7.02 -9.34
CA PHE A 112 8.25 6.24 -8.24
C PHE A 112 7.38 7.14 -7.37
N TYR A 113 6.24 6.62 -6.94
CA TYR A 113 5.30 7.36 -6.13
C TYR A 113 4.94 6.57 -4.88
N THR A 114 4.95 7.24 -3.74
CA THR A 114 4.51 6.66 -2.46
C THR A 114 3.25 7.39 -2.01
N LYS A 115 2.12 6.68 -1.89
CA LYS A 115 0.91 7.23 -1.27
C LYS A 115 0.96 6.91 0.21
N GLU A 116 0.94 7.93 1.07
CA GLU A 116 0.98 7.75 2.52
C GLU A 116 -0.21 8.43 3.23
N GLN A 117 -0.75 7.76 4.25
CA GLN A 117 -1.82 8.29 5.09
C GLN A 117 -1.26 8.87 6.40
N LEU A 118 -1.22 10.20 6.52
CA LEU A 118 -0.82 10.93 7.74
C LEU A 118 -1.96 11.90 8.13
N GLY A 119 -3.12 11.34 8.47
CA GLY A 119 -4.38 12.07 8.64
C GLY A 119 -5.08 12.41 7.32
N ARG A 120 -4.32 12.87 6.33
CA ARG A 120 -4.72 12.97 4.92
C ARG A 120 -3.86 12.05 4.05
N SER A 121 -4.34 11.78 2.86
CA SER A 121 -3.57 11.12 1.80
C SER A 121 -2.57 12.10 1.19
N TYR A 122 -1.30 11.71 1.17
CA TYR A 122 -0.23 12.42 0.48
C TYR A 122 0.36 11.54 -0.63
N LEU A 123 0.73 12.14 -1.75
CA LEU A 123 1.44 11.48 -2.82
C LEU A 123 2.84 12.06 -2.93
N VAL A 124 3.81 11.25 -2.54
CA VAL A 124 5.24 11.57 -2.63
C VAL A 124 5.73 11.18 -4.00
N GLU A 125 6.34 12.11 -4.73
CA GLU A 125 7.02 11.82 -5.99
C GLU A 125 8.54 11.73 -5.76
N GLU A 126 9.16 10.65 -6.23
CA GLU A 126 10.62 10.45 -6.24
C GLU A 126 11.05 9.84 -7.59
N ASP A 127 12.33 9.96 -7.93
CA ASP A 127 12.90 9.14 -9.01
C ASP A 127 12.94 7.69 -8.56
N ALA A 128 12.71 6.76 -9.49
CA ALA A 128 12.79 5.34 -9.15
C ALA A 128 14.20 4.98 -8.66
N PRO A 129 14.32 4.17 -7.59
CA PRO A 129 15.62 3.83 -7.05
C PRO A 129 16.39 2.94 -8.02
N GLU A 130 17.63 3.32 -8.33
CA GLU A 130 18.57 2.47 -9.06
C GLU A 130 19.29 1.54 -8.09
N ILE A 131 18.78 0.32 -7.95
CA ILE A 131 19.37 -0.68 -7.04
C ILE A 131 20.50 -1.42 -7.75
N ASN A 132 21.72 -1.34 -7.21
CA ASN A 132 22.89 -2.04 -7.73
C ASN A 132 22.87 -3.54 -7.35
N TRP A 133 22.07 -4.30 -8.08
CA TRP A 133 21.93 -5.74 -7.89
C TRP A 133 23.17 -6.51 -8.37
N LYS A 134 23.66 -7.41 -7.50
CA LYS A 134 24.65 -8.43 -7.83
C LYS A 134 23.93 -9.75 -8.04
N THR A 135 23.85 -10.22 -9.28
CA THR A 135 23.22 -11.50 -9.63
C THR A 135 24.19 -12.66 -9.39
N SER A 136 23.63 -13.83 -9.06
CA SER A 136 24.36 -15.10 -8.89
C SER A 136 23.79 -16.16 -9.85
N ASN A 137 24.50 -17.28 -9.98
CA ASN A 137 24.02 -18.49 -10.66
C ASN A 137 23.19 -19.41 -9.74
N ASP A 138 23.07 -19.07 -8.46
CA ASP A 138 22.21 -19.81 -7.53
C ASP A 138 20.75 -19.75 -7.99
N THR A 139 20.09 -20.90 -8.00
CA THR A 139 18.69 -21.03 -8.38
C THR A 139 17.85 -21.68 -7.29
N ILE A 140 16.57 -21.33 -7.27
CA ILE A 140 15.52 -21.96 -6.47
C ILE A 140 14.26 -22.08 -7.35
N SER A 141 13.30 -22.92 -6.97
CA SER A 141 12.00 -22.96 -7.63
C SER A 141 10.86 -22.75 -6.65
N PHE A 142 9.93 -21.86 -7.01
CA PHE A 142 8.68 -21.64 -6.28
C PHE A 142 7.52 -22.02 -7.20
N SER A 143 6.70 -23.00 -6.78
CA SER A 143 5.55 -23.46 -7.57
C SER A 143 5.89 -23.80 -9.03
N GLY A 144 7.09 -24.34 -9.28
CA GLY A 144 7.59 -24.68 -10.61
C GLY A 144 8.27 -23.55 -11.39
N ILE A 145 8.25 -22.31 -10.87
CA ILE A 145 8.90 -21.14 -11.48
C ILE A 145 10.38 -21.12 -11.06
N VAL A 146 11.30 -21.17 -12.01
CA VAL A 146 12.74 -21.09 -11.71
C VAL A 146 13.13 -19.64 -11.43
N CYS A 147 13.76 -19.43 -10.27
CA CYS A 147 14.23 -18.13 -9.83
C CYS A 147 15.75 -18.13 -9.67
N ARG A 148 16.36 -16.97 -9.92
CA ARG A 148 17.78 -16.72 -9.69
C ARG A 148 17.96 -15.79 -8.51
N LYS A 149 19.08 -15.96 -7.81
CA LYS A 149 19.45 -15.10 -6.69
C LYS A 149 20.06 -13.79 -7.17
N ALA A 150 19.71 -12.70 -6.50
CA ALA A 150 20.41 -11.43 -6.54
C ALA A 150 20.55 -10.85 -5.12
N THR A 151 21.58 -10.03 -4.91
CA THR A 151 21.81 -9.34 -3.64
C THR A 151 22.14 -7.88 -3.85
N ALA A 152 21.71 -7.00 -2.95
CA ALA A 152 22.04 -5.58 -2.97
C ALA A 152 22.02 -4.98 -1.56
N TYR A 153 22.81 -3.94 -1.33
CA TYR A 153 22.61 -3.07 -0.18
C TYR A 153 21.73 -1.90 -0.61
N PHE A 154 20.59 -1.73 0.05
CA PHE A 154 19.61 -0.71 -0.32
C PHE A 154 18.80 -0.27 0.91
N LYS A 155 18.72 1.05 1.14
CA LYS A 155 17.97 1.66 2.25
C LYS A 155 18.37 1.11 3.62
N GLY A 156 19.69 0.94 3.81
CA GLY A 156 20.28 0.49 5.07
C GLY A 156 20.07 -0.98 5.40
N ARG A 157 19.70 -1.82 4.41
CA ARG A 157 19.58 -3.27 4.55
C ARG A 157 20.32 -4.00 3.43
N ASN A 158 20.92 -5.13 3.76
CA ASN A 158 21.37 -6.12 2.77
C ASN A 158 20.19 -6.99 2.40
N TRP A 159 19.81 -6.95 1.12
CA TRP A 159 18.72 -7.73 0.58
C TRP A 159 19.26 -8.94 -0.18
N THR A 160 18.60 -10.08 0.02
CA THR A 160 18.60 -11.19 -0.92
C THR A 160 17.24 -11.22 -1.61
N ALA A 161 17.24 -11.24 -2.94
CA ALA A 161 16.06 -11.36 -3.78
C ALA A 161 16.16 -12.60 -4.68
N TRP A 162 15.02 -13.27 -4.88
CA TRP A 162 14.86 -14.35 -5.84
C TRP A 162 13.91 -13.88 -6.94
N TYR A 163 14.40 -13.83 -8.17
CA TYR A 163 13.66 -13.27 -9.31
C TYR A 163 13.51 -14.28 -10.45
N ALA A 164 12.37 -14.23 -11.14
CA ALA A 164 12.00 -15.13 -12.23
C ALA A 164 12.17 -14.44 -13.59
N GLU A 165 13.18 -14.84 -14.37
CA GLU A 165 13.44 -14.31 -15.73
C GLU A 165 12.34 -14.68 -16.73
N GLU A 166 11.67 -15.82 -16.52
CA GLU A 166 10.54 -16.26 -17.35
C GLU A 166 9.29 -15.37 -17.22
N ILE A 167 9.24 -14.54 -16.17
CA ILE A 167 8.21 -13.52 -15.97
C ILE A 167 8.89 -12.15 -16.14
N PRO A 168 8.97 -11.60 -17.38
CA PRO A 168 9.86 -10.49 -17.73
C PRO A 168 9.30 -9.11 -17.31
N PHE A 169 8.83 -9.00 -16.07
CA PHE A 169 8.42 -7.75 -15.43
C PHE A 169 9.48 -7.33 -14.42
N GLN A 170 10.16 -6.21 -14.66
CA GLN A 170 11.21 -5.68 -13.77
C GLN A 170 10.64 -4.99 -12.51
N SER A 171 9.70 -5.66 -11.85
CA SER A 171 8.96 -5.16 -10.67
C SER A 171 9.09 -6.15 -9.52
N GLY A 172 8.70 -5.70 -8.33
CA GLY A 172 8.79 -6.49 -7.11
C GLY A 172 8.04 -5.83 -5.95
N PRO A 173 8.05 -6.45 -4.77
CA PRO A 173 7.39 -5.91 -3.59
C PRO A 173 8.11 -4.64 -3.08
N TRP A 174 7.34 -3.76 -2.45
CA TRP A 174 7.83 -2.50 -1.86
C TRP A 174 8.53 -1.62 -2.91
N LYS A 175 9.81 -1.28 -2.70
CA LYS A 175 10.65 -0.47 -3.59
C LYS A 175 11.64 -1.31 -4.40
N LEU A 176 11.62 -2.64 -4.23
CA LEU A 176 12.56 -3.54 -4.89
C LEU A 176 12.14 -3.74 -6.35
N ASN A 177 12.93 -3.20 -7.27
CA ASN A 177 12.72 -3.27 -8.71
C ASN A 177 14.06 -3.36 -9.46
N GLY A 178 14.02 -3.43 -10.80
CA GLY A 178 15.22 -3.31 -11.66
C GLY A 178 15.96 -4.61 -11.97
N LEU A 179 15.55 -5.75 -11.42
CA LEU A 179 16.05 -7.07 -11.86
C LEU A 179 15.44 -7.47 -13.22
N PRO A 180 16.13 -8.28 -14.05
CA PRO A 180 15.63 -8.71 -15.36
C PRO A 180 14.57 -9.82 -15.25
N GLY A 181 13.56 -9.59 -14.42
CA GLY A 181 12.48 -10.53 -14.12
C GLY A 181 11.74 -10.12 -12.84
N LEU A 182 10.60 -10.77 -12.60
CA LEU A 182 9.76 -10.48 -11.44
C LEU A 182 10.41 -11.00 -10.15
N ILE A 183 10.54 -10.14 -9.15
CA ILE A 183 11.01 -10.55 -7.82
C ILE A 183 9.90 -11.32 -7.11
N LEU A 184 10.08 -12.62 -6.88
CA LEU A 184 9.08 -13.47 -6.21
C LEU A 184 9.29 -13.51 -4.69
N GLU A 185 10.54 -13.51 -4.24
CA GLU A 185 10.86 -13.40 -2.83
C GLU A 185 11.96 -12.38 -2.60
N ALA A 186 11.88 -11.67 -1.48
CA ALA A 186 12.99 -10.84 -1.01
C ALA A 186 12.99 -10.79 0.52
N TYR A 187 14.17 -10.77 1.11
CA TYR A 187 14.34 -10.66 2.55
C TYR A 187 15.66 -10.00 2.89
N ASP A 188 15.72 -9.34 4.04
CA ASP A 188 16.97 -8.86 4.58
C ASP A 188 17.75 -9.96 5.32
N ASP A 189 19.05 -9.75 5.54
CA ASP A 189 19.94 -10.74 6.16
C ASP A 189 19.41 -11.28 7.51
N SER A 190 18.78 -10.41 8.31
CA SER A 190 18.22 -10.75 9.61
C SER A 190 16.82 -11.36 9.54
N ARG A 191 16.21 -11.42 8.36
CA ARG A 191 14.82 -11.88 8.13
C ARG A 191 13.79 -11.09 8.94
N GLU A 192 14.12 -9.87 9.32
CA GLU A 192 13.22 -8.95 10.01
C GLU A 192 12.19 -8.34 9.05
N VAL A 193 12.53 -8.26 7.76
CA VAL A 193 11.62 -7.85 6.68
C VAL A 193 11.68 -8.91 5.59
N GLN A 194 10.53 -9.50 5.28
CA GLN A 194 10.42 -10.57 4.29
C GLN A 194 9.18 -10.39 3.43
N PHE A 195 9.34 -10.61 2.12
CA PHE A 195 8.28 -10.70 1.14
C PHE A 195 8.35 -12.09 0.52
N LYS A 196 7.33 -12.90 0.73
CA LYS A 196 7.27 -14.28 0.21
C LYS A 196 6.17 -14.42 -0.81
N PHE A 197 6.47 -15.04 -1.95
CA PHE A 197 5.49 -15.34 -2.98
C PHE A 197 4.37 -16.21 -2.43
N ALA A 198 3.12 -15.80 -2.63
CA ALA A 198 1.92 -16.54 -2.21
C ALA A 198 1.03 -16.96 -3.39
N GLY A 199 1.13 -16.28 -4.54
CA GLY A 199 0.37 -16.65 -5.73
C GLY A 199 0.49 -15.64 -6.86
N ILE A 200 0.07 -16.05 -8.06
CA ILE A 200 -0.02 -15.17 -9.22
C ILE A 200 -1.28 -15.48 -10.03
N ASP A 201 -2.06 -14.44 -10.30
CA ASP A 201 -3.23 -14.49 -11.18
C ASP A 201 -2.93 -13.70 -12.46
N LYS A 202 -2.95 -14.37 -13.61
CA LYS A 202 -2.93 -13.69 -14.91
C LYS A 202 -4.32 -13.14 -15.21
N ILE A 203 -4.41 -11.86 -15.57
CA ILE A 203 -5.68 -11.28 -16.00
C ILE A 203 -5.83 -11.54 -17.49
N ASN A 204 -6.57 -12.59 -17.85
CA ASN A 204 -6.99 -12.82 -19.22
C ASN A 204 -8.00 -11.74 -19.62
N SER A 205 -7.80 -11.12 -20.78
CA SER A 205 -8.58 -9.97 -21.27
C SER A 205 -10.10 -10.22 -21.44
N GLU A 206 -10.57 -11.46 -21.28
CA GLU A 206 -11.96 -11.85 -21.49
C GLU A 206 -12.86 -11.65 -20.25
N THR A 207 -12.29 -11.49 -19.05
CA THR A 207 -13.09 -11.25 -17.82
C THR A 207 -13.32 -9.76 -17.53
N ALA A 208 -12.84 -8.86 -18.41
CA ALA A 208 -13.00 -7.40 -18.29
C ALA A 208 -14.42 -6.90 -18.64
N GLY A 209 -15.36 -7.80 -18.92
CA GLY A 209 -16.76 -7.52 -19.22
C GLY A 209 -17.63 -7.40 -17.97
N MET A 210 -17.36 -6.43 -17.11
CA MET A 210 -18.39 -5.92 -16.19
C MET A 210 -18.19 -4.42 -15.97
N GLN A 211 -18.56 -3.68 -17.00
CA GLN A 211 -18.66 -2.24 -17.03
C GLN A 211 -19.70 -1.76 -16.02
N LEU A 212 -19.40 -0.73 -15.23
CA LEU A 212 -20.43 0.15 -14.67
C LEU A 212 -19.89 1.58 -14.53
N GLU A 213 -20.51 2.45 -15.33
CA GLU A 213 -20.55 3.90 -15.19
C GLU A 213 -21.22 4.30 -13.87
N ILE A 214 -20.72 5.38 -13.25
CA ILE A 214 -21.45 6.55 -12.75
C ILE A 214 -20.39 7.44 -12.07
N GLN A 215 -20.06 8.52 -12.77
CA GLN A 215 -19.17 9.58 -12.33
C GLN A 215 -19.89 10.45 -11.30
N ASN A 216 -19.56 10.27 -10.02
CA ASN A 216 -19.16 11.31 -9.07
C ASN A 216 -19.31 10.83 -7.62
N CYS A 217 -18.36 11.29 -6.79
CA CYS A 217 -18.11 11.00 -5.37
C CYS A 217 -17.33 9.69 -5.09
N ILE A 218 -15.99 9.74 -5.16
CA ILE A 218 -14.95 9.22 -4.23
C ILE A 218 -13.58 9.36 -4.92
N ASN A 219 -12.66 10.15 -4.36
CA ASN A 219 -11.39 10.46 -5.03
C ASN A 219 -10.18 9.59 -4.63
N ASP A 220 -10.30 8.71 -3.62
CA ASP A 220 -9.16 7.87 -3.16
C ASP A 220 -9.34 6.35 -3.36
N MET A 221 -10.54 5.86 -3.72
CA MET A 221 -10.82 4.42 -3.88
C MET A 221 -10.80 3.93 -5.33
N ASN A 222 -10.62 4.83 -6.28
CA ASN A 222 -10.60 4.51 -7.71
C ASN A 222 -9.24 3.96 -8.20
N SER A 223 -8.16 4.08 -7.41
CA SER A 223 -6.85 3.49 -7.75
C SER A 223 -6.84 1.97 -7.62
N TYR A 224 -7.64 1.40 -6.71
CA TYR A 224 -7.73 -0.05 -6.49
C TYR A 224 -8.78 -0.75 -7.38
N GLN A 225 -9.55 0.03 -8.16
CA GLN A 225 -10.83 -0.42 -8.71
C GLN A 225 -10.82 -0.89 -10.17
N GLY A 226 -9.69 -0.95 -10.84
CA GLY A 226 -9.63 -1.27 -12.27
C GLY A 226 -8.68 -2.41 -12.58
N GLY A 227 -8.90 -3.05 -13.74
CA GLY A 227 -7.81 -3.72 -14.46
C GLY A 227 -6.81 -2.70 -15.01
N GLU A 228 -6.54 -1.62 -14.27
CA GLU A 228 -5.75 -0.46 -14.66
C GLU A 228 -4.99 0.11 -13.46
N ILE A 229 -3.76 0.56 -13.69
CA ILE A 229 -2.87 1.22 -12.75
C ILE A 229 -2.83 2.70 -13.10
N ARG A 230 -3.22 3.54 -12.14
CA ARG A 230 -3.15 5.00 -12.23
C ARG A 230 -2.93 5.61 -10.85
N LEU A 231 -2.30 6.78 -10.83
CA LEU A 231 -2.17 7.54 -9.59
C LEU A 231 -3.53 8.07 -9.13
N PRO A 232 -3.76 8.21 -7.81
CA PRO A 232 -4.96 8.84 -7.29
C PRO A 232 -5.07 10.30 -7.74
N GLU A 233 -6.29 10.73 -8.02
CA GLU A 233 -6.61 12.10 -8.41
C GLU A 233 -6.92 12.95 -7.18
N ASN A 234 -6.71 14.27 -7.26
CA ASN A 234 -7.04 15.22 -6.18
C ASN A 234 -6.34 14.93 -4.83
N ILE A 235 -5.19 14.26 -4.86
CA ILE A 235 -4.35 13.97 -3.69
C ILE A 235 -3.32 15.09 -3.46
N ILE A 236 -2.95 15.35 -2.20
CA ILE A 236 -1.94 16.35 -1.86
C ILE A 236 -0.57 15.82 -2.30
N ARG A 237 0.05 16.47 -3.29
CA ARG A 237 1.39 16.10 -3.76
C ARG A 237 2.46 16.72 -2.88
N THR A 238 3.53 15.97 -2.63
CA THR A 238 4.69 16.43 -1.87
C THR A 238 5.97 15.69 -2.31
N ASP A 239 7.11 16.08 -1.75
CA ASP A 239 8.40 15.41 -1.95
C ASP A 239 8.83 14.69 -0.65
N VAL A 240 9.99 14.01 -0.71
CA VAL A 240 10.55 13.26 0.43
C VAL A 240 10.83 14.18 1.63
N SER A 241 11.22 15.44 1.40
CA SER A 241 11.49 16.40 2.48
C SER A 241 10.19 16.81 3.18
N GLY A 242 9.14 17.09 2.41
CA GLY A 242 7.82 17.48 2.88
C GLY A 242 7.16 16.39 3.71
N ILE A 243 7.14 15.14 3.21
CA ILE A 243 6.55 14.03 3.96
C ILE A 243 7.32 13.75 5.27
N ASN A 244 8.65 13.84 5.26
CA ASN A 244 9.45 13.64 6.47
C ASN A 244 9.22 14.74 7.53
N LYS A 245 8.94 15.98 7.12
CA LYS A 245 8.53 17.04 8.04
C LYS A 245 7.17 16.75 8.66
N LEU A 246 6.21 16.24 7.88
CA LEU A 246 4.89 15.86 8.37
C LEU A 246 4.97 14.69 9.37
N LYS A 247 5.75 13.65 9.06
CA LYS A 247 5.99 12.53 9.99
C LYS A 247 6.57 13.02 11.32
N LYS A 248 7.60 13.85 11.29
CA LYS A 248 8.20 14.44 12.51
C LYS A 248 7.22 15.32 13.30
N ALA A 249 6.31 16.01 12.62
CA ALA A 249 5.27 16.79 13.28
C ALA A 249 4.24 15.88 13.97
N MET A 250 3.79 14.84 13.28
CA MET A 250 2.89 13.81 13.83
C MET A 250 3.52 13.08 15.02
N GLU A 251 4.80 12.73 14.96
CA GLU A 251 5.54 12.09 16.06
C GLU A 251 5.65 13.00 17.30
N ARG A 252 5.83 14.32 17.09
CA ARG A 252 6.01 15.29 18.17
C ARG A 252 4.71 15.61 18.91
N ASP A 253 3.61 15.78 18.16
CA ASP A 253 2.30 16.13 18.70
C ASP A 253 1.20 15.46 17.85
N PRO A 254 0.87 14.18 18.11
CA PRO A 254 -0.12 13.47 17.33
C PRO A 254 -1.49 14.15 17.35
N GLU A 255 -1.97 14.58 18.53
CA GLU A 255 -3.30 15.16 18.68
C GLU A 255 -3.41 16.52 17.97
N GLY A 256 -2.45 17.42 18.20
CA GLY A 256 -2.41 18.72 17.52
C GLY A 256 -2.24 18.57 16.01
N PHE A 257 -1.44 17.61 15.57
CA PHE A 257 -1.29 17.27 14.15
C PHE A 257 -2.63 16.85 13.54
N PHE A 258 -3.31 15.85 14.10
CA PHE A 258 -4.61 15.41 13.56
C PHE A 258 -5.67 16.51 13.57
N LYS A 259 -5.74 17.31 14.64
CA LYS A 259 -6.64 18.47 14.71
C LYS A 259 -6.38 19.45 13.57
N SER A 260 -5.12 19.82 13.35
CA SER A 260 -4.73 20.73 12.26
C SER A 260 -5.09 20.19 10.88
N GLN A 261 -4.94 18.87 10.69
CA GLN A 261 -5.24 18.18 9.45
C GLN A 261 -6.76 18.16 9.17
N MET A 262 -7.59 18.12 10.21
CA MET A 262 -9.05 18.23 10.08
C MET A 262 -9.49 19.67 9.79
N ASP A 263 -8.94 20.66 10.50
CA ASP A 263 -9.31 22.08 10.36
C ASP A 263 -9.01 22.63 8.97
N ALA A 264 -7.93 22.18 8.34
CA ALA A 264 -7.55 22.65 7.01
C ALA A 264 -8.41 22.03 5.88
N ALA A 265 -9.38 21.16 6.17
CA ALA A 265 -10.10 20.41 5.14
C ALA A 265 -11.14 21.35 4.53
N PRO A 266 -11.25 21.46 3.19
CA PRO A 266 -12.24 22.35 2.60
C PRO A 266 -13.62 21.98 3.14
N LEU A 267 -14.35 22.98 3.65
CA LEU A 267 -15.78 22.90 3.98
C LEU A 267 -16.52 22.56 2.68
N ILE A 268 -16.65 21.28 2.35
CA ILE A 268 -17.47 20.83 1.24
C ILE A 268 -18.90 21.27 1.56
N SER A 269 -19.48 22.08 0.67
CA SER A 269 -20.83 22.61 0.79
C SER A 269 -21.83 21.46 0.93
N GLY A 270 -22.41 21.35 2.12
CA GLY A 270 -23.33 20.28 2.49
C GLY A 270 -22.91 19.73 3.84
N ARG A 271 -23.64 20.14 4.89
CA ARG A 271 -23.41 19.76 6.28
C ARG A 271 -23.12 18.26 6.43
N ILE A 272 -21.85 17.89 6.47
CA ILE A 272 -21.38 16.75 7.25
C ILE A 272 -20.91 17.37 8.55
N ALA A 273 -21.85 17.54 9.49
CA ALA A 273 -21.46 17.65 10.87
C ALA A 273 -20.85 16.29 11.23
N MET A 274 -19.53 16.17 11.15
CA MET A 274 -18.83 15.14 11.92
C MET A 274 -19.03 15.54 13.38
N SER A 275 -20.13 15.05 13.96
CA SER A 275 -20.37 15.10 15.40
C SER A 275 -19.10 14.63 16.07
N THR A 276 -18.52 15.52 16.88
CA THR A 276 -17.48 15.24 17.88
C THR A 276 -17.12 13.76 17.94
N VAL A 277 -16.03 13.38 17.28
CA VAL A 277 -15.32 12.16 17.69
C VAL A 277 -14.84 12.49 19.09
N SER A 278 -15.67 12.14 20.07
CA SER A 278 -15.21 11.95 21.43
C SER A 278 -14.16 10.86 21.32
N LEU A 279 -12.89 11.27 21.22
CA LEU A 279 -11.73 10.43 21.45
C LEU A 279 -11.66 10.11 22.95
N ASN A 280 -12.77 9.66 23.54
CA ASN A 280 -12.71 9.06 24.86
C ASN A 280 -12.18 7.65 24.70
N SER A 281 -11.07 7.40 25.37
CA SER A 281 -10.39 6.13 25.60
C SER A 281 -9.55 5.57 24.44
N GLY A 282 -8.27 5.93 24.45
CA GLY A 282 -7.20 5.02 24.05
C GLY A 282 -6.87 4.94 22.57
N PHE A 283 -6.45 6.06 21.97
CA PHE A 283 -5.46 5.97 20.90
C PHE A 283 -4.12 5.58 21.54
N THR A 284 -3.95 4.30 21.88
CA THR A 284 -2.60 3.75 21.96
C THR A 284 -2.09 3.71 20.53
N ILE A 285 -1.36 4.75 20.09
CA ILE A 285 -0.32 4.59 19.07
C ILE A 285 0.75 3.70 19.73
N GLY A 286 0.42 2.41 19.80
CA GLY A 286 0.90 1.49 20.84
C GLY A 286 1.85 0.41 20.33
N THR A 287 2.49 0.63 19.18
CA THR A 287 3.64 -0.16 18.77
C THR A 287 4.76 0.81 18.48
N GLN A 288 5.74 0.88 19.37
CA GLN A 288 7.00 1.54 19.12
C GLN A 288 7.64 0.86 17.90
N GLU A 289 7.59 1.50 16.73
CA GLU A 289 8.30 1.02 15.56
C GLU A 289 9.76 1.47 15.66
N ASN A 290 10.62 0.60 16.21
CA ASN A 290 12.07 0.83 16.28
C ASN A 290 12.82 0.16 15.13
N ASN A 291 12.10 -0.49 14.21
CA ASN A 291 12.68 -1.22 13.09
C ASN A 291 12.04 -0.85 11.75
N PRO A 292 12.13 0.41 11.30
CA PRO A 292 11.57 0.82 10.02
C PRO A 292 12.21 0.07 8.86
N ILE A 293 11.44 -0.24 7.80
CA ILE A 293 11.97 -0.93 6.61
C ILE A 293 13.13 -0.12 6.00
N GLU A 294 12.95 1.19 5.82
CA GLU A 294 14.02 2.11 5.40
C GLU A 294 14.87 2.52 6.60
N ARG A 295 16.16 2.17 6.57
CA ARG A 295 17.16 2.58 7.55
C ARG A 295 18.09 3.65 6.95
N PRO A 296 18.70 4.52 7.78
CA PRO A 296 19.74 5.42 7.31
C PRO A 296 20.86 4.61 6.63
N GLU A 297 21.25 5.00 5.43
CA GLU A 297 22.42 4.43 4.78
C GLU A 297 23.66 5.00 5.47
N ASN A 298 24.46 4.12 6.09
CA ASN A 298 25.81 4.49 6.52
C ASN A 298 26.58 4.92 5.26
N LYS A 299 26.83 6.23 5.13
CA LYS A 299 27.72 6.79 4.11
C LYS A 299 29.17 6.50 4.45
#